data_AF-A0A9N9E9R4-F1
#
_entry.id   AF-A0A9N9E9R4-F1
#
_cell.length_a   1.000
_cell.length_b   1.000
_cell.length_c   1.000
_cell.angle_alpha   90.00
_cell.angle_beta   90.00
_cell.angle_gamma   90.00
#
_symmetry.space_group_name_H-M   'P 1'
#
loop_
_entity.id
_entity.type
_entity.pdbx_description
1 polymer ?
#
loop_
_entity_poly.entity_id
_entity_poly.type
_entity_poly.pdbx_seq_one_letter_code
_entity_poly.pdbx_strand_id
1 'polypeptide(L)' 'MADKQRGRPPKGNKGLFTKDLRLLMYGFGDEPDPAPDTVNVMEELVNDYITEM' A
#
# COMPACT_ATOMS: atom_id res chain seq x y z
N MET A 1 -40.39 -1.91 0.07
CA MET A 1 -39.27 -1.17 0.68
C MET A 1 -38.01 -1.92 0.31
N ALA A 2 -37.14 -1.34 -0.52
CA ALA A 2 -35.99 -2.05 -1.09
C ALA A 2 -34.76 -1.92 -0.19
N ASP A 3 -34.22 -3.07 0.24
CA ASP A 3 -32.93 -3.17 0.92
C ASP A 3 -31.79 -2.73 -0.01
N LYS A 4 -31.23 -1.57 0.29
CA LYS A 4 -30.07 -1.02 -0.41
C LYS A 4 -28.82 -1.76 0.09
N GLN A 5 -28.43 -2.82 -0.63
CA GLN A 5 -27.12 -3.45 -0.46
C GLN A 5 -26.04 -2.38 -0.52
N ARG A 6 -25.45 -2.08 0.64
CA ARG A 6 -24.26 -1.23 0.74
C ARG A 6 -23.12 -2.04 0.13
N GLY A 7 -22.87 -1.81 -1.16
CA GLY A 7 -21.70 -2.35 -1.83
C GLY A 7 -20.48 -2.06 -0.96
N ARG A 8 -19.73 -3.12 -0.63
CA ARG A 8 -18.48 -2.99 0.12
C ARG A 8 -17.64 -1.94 -0.61
N PRO A 9 -17.18 -0.87 0.05
CA PRO A 9 -16.29 0.09 -0.61
C PRO A 9 -15.13 -0.72 -1.19
N PRO A 10 -14.68 -0.41 -2.43
CA PRO A 10 -13.48 -1.03 -2.95
C PRO A 10 -12.43 -0.88 -1.88
N LYS A 11 -11.94 -2.00 -1.34
CA LYS A 11 -10.79 -1.98 -0.45
C LYS A 11 -9.70 -1.40 -1.33
N GLY A 12 -9.39 -0.12 -1.14
CA GLY A 12 -8.22 0.48 -1.76
C GLY A 12 -7.05 -0.43 -1.46
N ASN A 13 -6.13 -0.56 -2.40
CA ASN A 13 -4.96 -1.44 -2.35
C ASN A 13 -3.96 -1.12 -1.21
N LYS A 14 -4.38 -0.32 -0.21
CA LYS A 14 -3.60 0.05 0.97
C LYS A 14 -3.32 -1.17 1.83
N GLY A 15 -2.05 -1.39 2.11
CA GLY A 15 -1.59 -2.48 2.96
C GLY A 15 -1.26 -3.77 2.20
N LEU A 16 -1.31 -3.77 0.87
CA LEU A 16 -1.00 -4.97 0.08
C LEU A 16 0.48 -5.29 0.12
N PHE A 17 1.33 -4.25 0.10
CA PHE A 17 2.78 -4.41 -0.01
C PHE A 17 3.54 -4.01 1.25
N THR A 18 2.89 -3.39 2.25
CA THR A 18 3.55 -2.82 3.44
C THR A 18 4.63 -3.72 4.07
N LYS A 19 4.36 -5.02 4.23
CA LYS A 19 5.33 -5.95 4.84
C LYS A 19 6.55 -6.19 3.95
N ASP A 20 6.31 -6.46 2.67
CA ASP A 20 7.38 -6.78 1.72
C ASP A 20 8.17 -5.52 1.36
N LEU A 21 7.50 -4.36 1.28
CA LEU A 21 8.11 -3.07 1.04
C LEU A 21 9.08 -2.68 2.15
N ARG A 22 8.74 -2.93 3.43
CA ARG A 22 9.66 -2.72 4.56
C ARG A 22 10.93 -3.56 4.44
N LEU A 23 10.80 -4.84 4.09
CA LEU A 23 11.95 -5.73 3.89
C LEU A 23 12.80 -5.30 2.70
N LEU A 24 12.15 -4.83 1.62
CA LEU A 24 12.81 -4.37 0.43
C LEU A 24 13.58 -3.07 0.69
N MET A 25 12.97 -2.10 1.37
CA MET A 25 13.62 -0.86 1.81
C MET A 25 14.87 -1.17 2.63
N TYR A 26 14.78 -2.06 3.60
CA TYR A 26 15.95 -2.52 4.35
C TYR A 26 17.01 -3.19 3.45
N GLY A 27 16.58 -4.04 2.50
CA GLY A 27 17.47 -4.66 1.52
C GLY A 27 18.20 -3.66 0.61
N PHE A 28 17.63 -2.47 0.40
CA PHE A 28 18.23 -1.34 -0.34
C PHE A 28 19.05 -0.38 0.55
N GLY A 29 19.12 -0.62 1.86
CA GLY A 29 19.95 0.12 2.80
C GLY A 29 19.24 1.20 3.61
N ASP A 30 17.90 1.22 3.62
CA ASP A 30 17.13 2.05 4.56
C ASP A 30 17.19 1.50 6.00
N GLU A 31 16.64 2.26 6.95
CA GLU A 31 16.53 1.86 8.35
C GLU A 31 15.70 0.57 8.54
N PRO A 32 16.04 -0.32 9.51
CA PRO A 32 15.30 -1.56 9.75
C PRO A 32 13.81 -1.40 10.08
N ASP A 33 13.42 -0.28 10.69
CA ASP A 33 12.03 0.03 10.99
C ASP A 33 11.64 1.40 10.42
N PRO A 34 11.34 1.48 9.11
CA PRO A 34 10.97 2.74 8.49
C PRO A 34 9.62 3.23 9.02
N ALA A 35 9.49 4.55 9.10
CA ALA A 35 8.26 5.19 9.57
C ALA A 35 7.04 4.73 8.75
N PRO A 36 5.87 4.49 9.38
CA PRO A 36 4.66 4.07 8.67
C PRO A 36 4.30 4.96 7.48
N ASP A 37 4.47 6.27 7.63
CA ASP A 37 4.17 7.23 6.58
C ASP A 37 5.11 7.09 5.37
N THR A 38 6.39 6.79 5.60
CA THR A 38 7.35 6.51 4.51
C THR A 38 6.93 5.27 3.72
N VAL A 39 6.54 4.20 4.42
CA VAL A 39 6.08 2.97 3.77
C VAL A 39 4.80 3.20 2.98
N ASN A 40 3.88 4.01 3.52
CA ASN A 40 2.64 4.37 2.82
C ASN A 40 2.92 5.15 1.52
N VAL A 41 3.81 6.15 1.57
CA VAL A 41 4.20 6.92 0.36
C VAL A 41 4.87 6.01 -0.67
N MET A 42 5.79 5.13 -0.24
CA MET A 42 6.43 4.18 -1.14
C MET A 42 5.41 3.21 -1.76
N GLU A 43 4.40 2.79 -1.00
CA GLU A 43 3.32 1.94 -1.52
C GLU A 43 2.46 2.66 -2.56
N GLU A 44 2.18 3.96 -2.36
CA GLU A 44 1.52 4.81 -3.35
C GLU A 44 2.36 4.93 -4.63
N LEU A 45 3.65 5.26 -4.52
CA LEU A 45 4.57 5.39 -5.68
C LEU A 45 4.71 4.09 -6.47
N VAL A 46 4.81 2.94 -5.81
CA VAL A 46 4.92 1.63 -6.47
C VAL A 46 3.63 1.27 -7.16
N ASN A 47 2.47 1.53 -6.54
CA ASN A 47 1.18 1.26 -7.14
C ASN A 47 0.97 2.14 -8.39
N ASP A 48 1.33 3.42 -8.32
CA ASP A 48 1.30 4.32 -9.47
C ASP A 48 2.23 3.82 -10.59
N TYR A 49 3.47 3.45 -10.26
CA TYR A 49 4.44 2.92 -11.23
C TYR A 49 3.93 1.65 -11.95
N ILE A 50 3.31 0.71 -11.23
CA ILE A 50 2.82 -0.54 -11.81
C ILE A 50 1.55 -0.32 -12.63
N THR A 51 0.70 0.64 -12.24
CA THR A 51 -0.59 0.89 -12.91
C THR A 51 -0.51 1.86 -14.09
N GLU A 52 0.49 2.75 -14.12
CA GLU A 52 0.78 3.65 -15.24
C GLU A 52 1.70 3.03 -16.32
N MET A 53 2.27 1.84 -16.06
CA MET A 53 2.95 1.00 -17.06
C MET A 53 1.99 0.09 -17.83
#